data_AF-A0AA87QAI6-F1
#
_entry.id   AF-A0AA87QAI6-F1
#
_cell.length_a   1.000
_cell.length_b   1.000
_cell.length_c   1.000
_cell.angle_alpha   90.00
_cell.angle_beta   90.00
_cell.angle_gamma   90.00
#
_symmetry.space_group_name_H-M   'P 1'
#
loop_
_entity.id
_entity.type
_entity.pdbx_description
1 polymer ?
#
loop_
_entity_poly.entity_id
_entity_poly.type
_entity_poly.pdbx_seq_one_letter_code
_entity_poly.pdbx_strand_id
1 'polypeptide(L)'
;MSDPDSGRAPQADGASVAERRKGKSSRRAKRKRGGQARPNALSAEANQTGKSGAVATRPADQDAGFPAKKRKRRRRSRGGAQDGAQHSSQSQQPQASAAPDQRAASEHGHASSNKSGKNRRKHRSKRGLQGRPLAHEKTAQLVAPAAVVAAERAPAHNDHRLQPQQRREGSASYQQADPDSRPMDLYAALDLGTNNCRLLIAQPTRPGQFRVVDAFSRIVRLGEGLGASGRLSGDAMDRAVEALRICAAKLKTREIRRMRLIATEACRAAENGEVFLARVIEETGLQLEIIDRETEARLAVSGCSSLVGPEARSVVLFDIGGGSSEIAIIRIGENRSSRLANHITHWTSLPVGVVTLSERHGGRDVTPELFEAMVREVEGMLERFDCPPVHGATRDSADFHLIGTSGTVTTLAGVHLDLPRYDRRRVDGVWLSDDEVTAMQAKLLSWDFAGRAANPCIGPDRADLVLAGCAILEAIRRRWPSPRMRVADRGLREGLLTDMMADDGVWRRGRSRRGHRPRDTKGPQA
;
A
#
# COMPACT_ATOMS: atom_id res chain seq x y z
N MET A 1 -54.57 -3.84 -3.79
CA MET A 1 -55.91 -3.80 -4.39
C MET A 1 -55.84 -2.82 -5.54
N SER A 2 -55.90 -3.14 -6.82
CA SER A 2 -56.02 -4.42 -7.54
C SER A 2 -55.49 -4.16 -8.97
N ASP A 3 -54.74 -5.11 -9.52
CA ASP A 3 -54.22 -5.24 -10.90
C ASP A 3 -55.27 -5.99 -11.78
N PRO A 4 -55.11 -6.40 -13.07
CA PRO A 4 -54.24 -6.00 -14.21
C PRO A 4 -54.97 -5.95 -15.61
N ASP A 5 -54.20 -5.65 -16.67
CA ASP A 5 -54.11 -6.37 -17.98
C ASP A 5 -54.59 -5.74 -19.33
N SER A 6 -53.85 -6.13 -20.40
CA SER A 6 -54.02 -5.95 -21.86
C SER A 6 -53.49 -4.65 -22.52
N GLY A 7 -52.78 -4.63 -23.66
CA GLY A 7 -52.46 -5.62 -24.68
C GLY A 7 -51.53 -5.05 -25.78
N ARG A 8 -51.13 -5.91 -26.73
CA ARG A 8 -50.00 -5.88 -27.70
C ARG A 8 -50.04 -4.90 -28.91
N ALA A 9 -48.81 -4.55 -29.36
CA ALA A 9 -48.23 -4.37 -30.72
C ALA A 9 -48.57 -3.15 -31.62
N PRO A 10 -47.56 -2.65 -32.38
CA PRO A 10 -47.69 -2.68 -33.85
C PRO A 10 -46.43 -3.11 -34.64
N GLN A 11 -46.69 -3.39 -35.92
CA GLN A 11 -45.84 -3.91 -37.00
C GLN A 11 -44.96 -2.86 -37.71
N ALA A 12 -44.08 -3.41 -38.55
CA ALA A 12 -43.01 -2.85 -39.37
C ALA A 12 -43.40 -1.79 -40.42
N ASP A 13 -42.40 -0.95 -40.73
CA ASP A 13 -41.83 -0.63 -42.06
C ASP A 13 -40.62 0.29 -41.77
N GLY A 14 -39.48 0.33 -42.45
CA GLY A 14 -38.96 -0.23 -43.68
C GLY A 14 -37.74 0.67 -43.99
N ALA A 15 -36.55 0.10 -44.22
CA ALA A 15 -35.40 0.89 -44.66
C ALA A 15 -34.45 0.06 -45.52
N SER A 16 -34.02 0.70 -46.60
CA SER A 16 -33.52 0.18 -47.85
C SER A 16 -32.01 -0.08 -47.88
N VAL A 17 -31.67 -0.86 -48.91
CA VAL A 17 -30.39 -1.41 -49.36
C VAL A 17 -29.34 -0.35 -49.73
N ALA A 18 -28.09 -0.56 -49.32
CA ALA A 18 -26.90 -0.16 -50.09
C ALA A 18 -25.65 -1.00 -49.72
N GLU A 19 -24.85 -1.26 -50.74
CA GLU A 19 -23.85 -2.33 -50.90
C GLU A 19 -22.62 -2.24 -49.98
N ARG A 20 -22.09 -3.41 -49.57
CA ARG A 20 -20.74 -3.56 -49.01
C ARG A 20 -19.83 -4.37 -49.93
N ARG A 21 -18.77 -3.70 -50.37
CA ARG A 21 -17.62 -4.24 -51.11
C ARG A 21 -16.82 -5.25 -50.27
N LYS A 22 -16.31 -6.26 -50.99
CA LYS A 22 -15.46 -7.38 -50.54
C LYS A 22 -14.16 -6.91 -49.85
N GLY A 23 -13.96 -7.36 -48.61
CA GLY A 23 -12.68 -7.35 -47.90
C GLY A 23 -12.20 -8.77 -47.63
N LYS A 24 -11.02 -9.13 -48.15
CA LYS A 24 -10.36 -10.43 -47.99
C LYS A 24 -9.87 -10.61 -46.55
N SER A 25 -10.22 -11.74 -45.91
CA SER A 25 -9.57 -12.23 -44.69
C SER A 25 -9.14 -13.68 -44.91
N SER A 26 -7.83 -13.89 -44.85
CA SER A 26 -7.12 -15.15 -44.99
C SER A 26 -7.14 -15.94 -43.68
N ARG A 27 -8.01 -16.94 -43.58
CA ARG A 27 -7.93 -17.98 -42.54
C ARG A 27 -6.96 -19.07 -42.98
N ARG A 28 -5.77 -19.10 -42.37
CA ARG A 28 -4.81 -20.21 -42.53
C ARG A 28 -5.16 -21.32 -41.56
N ALA A 29 -5.75 -22.39 -42.10
CA ALA A 29 -5.99 -23.66 -41.43
C ALA A 29 -4.66 -24.32 -40.99
N LYS A 30 -4.62 -24.88 -39.78
CA LYS A 30 -3.57 -25.79 -39.32
C LYS A 30 -4.15 -27.21 -39.21
N ARG A 31 -3.51 -28.11 -39.94
CA ARG A 31 -3.85 -29.52 -40.18
C ARG A 31 -3.79 -30.34 -38.89
N LYS A 32 -4.83 -31.16 -38.66
CA LYS A 32 -4.78 -32.39 -37.85
C LYS A 32 -4.02 -33.46 -38.64
N ARG A 33 -3.06 -34.14 -38.01
CA ARG A 33 -2.58 -35.47 -38.41
C ARG A 33 -2.66 -36.38 -37.19
N GLY A 34 -3.34 -37.50 -37.36
CA GLY A 34 -3.51 -38.54 -36.35
C GLY A 34 -2.28 -39.44 -36.21
N GLY A 35 -2.28 -40.21 -35.13
CA GLY A 35 -1.36 -41.30 -34.83
C GLY A 35 -1.98 -42.16 -33.73
N GLN A 36 -1.98 -43.48 -33.94
CA GLN A 36 -2.84 -44.49 -33.33
C GLN A 36 -2.54 -44.80 -31.85
N ALA A 37 -3.58 -45.27 -31.16
CA ALA A 37 -3.50 -46.00 -29.90
C ALA A 37 -3.31 -47.51 -30.14
N ARG A 38 -2.55 -48.19 -29.26
CA ARG A 38 -2.76 -49.60 -28.86
C ARG A 38 -2.18 -49.88 -27.47
N PRO A 39 -2.68 -50.92 -26.77
CA PRO A 39 -2.74 -51.00 -25.31
C PRO A 39 -1.71 -51.97 -24.71
N ASN A 40 -1.59 -52.00 -23.38
CA ASN A 40 -1.19 -53.21 -22.66
C ASN A 40 -1.89 -53.29 -21.30
N ALA A 41 -2.53 -54.45 -21.08
CA ALA A 41 -3.03 -54.95 -19.82
C ALA A 41 -2.02 -55.95 -19.25
N LEU A 42 -2.09 -56.18 -17.93
CA LEU A 42 -1.73 -57.36 -17.10
C LEU A 42 -1.71 -56.81 -15.65
N SER A 43 -2.29 -57.39 -14.60
CA SER A 43 -2.89 -58.70 -14.36
C SER A 43 -3.69 -58.64 -13.04
N ALA A 44 -4.68 -59.54 -12.92
CA ALA A 44 -5.55 -59.72 -11.77
C ALA A 44 -4.90 -60.55 -10.66
N GLU A 45 -5.38 -60.40 -9.42
CA GLU A 45 -5.64 -61.53 -8.54
C GLU A 45 -6.82 -61.21 -7.63
N ALA A 46 -7.75 -62.17 -7.55
CA ALA A 46 -8.95 -62.16 -6.74
C ALA A 46 -8.75 -63.08 -5.54
N ASN A 47 -9.37 -62.77 -4.41
CA ASN A 47 -9.87 -63.82 -3.54
C ASN A 47 -11.22 -63.43 -2.93
N GLN A 48 -12.17 -64.36 -3.05
CA GLN A 48 -13.53 -64.26 -2.56
C GLN A 48 -13.65 -64.73 -1.11
N THR A 49 -14.76 -64.30 -0.47
CA THR A 49 -15.62 -64.94 0.56
C THR A 49 -15.95 -63.91 1.66
N GLY A 50 -17.18 -63.65 2.09
CA GLY A 50 -18.52 -64.10 1.73
C GLY A 50 -19.55 -63.47 2.70
N LYS A 51 -20.80 -63.33 2.21
CA LYS A 51 -22.10 -63.29 2.93
C LYS A 51 -22.40 -62.11 3.89
N SER A 52 -23.37 -61.25 3.49
CA SER A 52 -24.76 -61.14 4.00
C SER A 52 -24.89 -60.23 5.23
N GLY A 53 -25.78 -59.25 5.36
CA GLY A 53 -26.89 -58.71 4.57
C GLY A 53 -27.72 -57.85 5.54
N ALA A 54 -28.24 -56.70 5.13
CA ALA A 54 -29.41 -56.05 5.75
C ALA A 54 -29.89 -54.87 4.91
N VAL A 55 -31.22 -54.78 4.82
CA VAL A 55 -32.06 -53.97 3.96
C VAL A 55 -32.18 -52.54 4.48
N ALA A 56 -32.25 -51.55 3.59
CA ALA A 56 -32.79 -50.22 3.89
C ALA A 56 -33.72 -49.77 2.76
N THR A 57 -34.99 -49.55 3.10
CA THR A 57 -36.04 -49.00 2.23
C THR A 57 -36.49 -47.64 2.78
N ARG A 58 -36.53 -46.64 1.89
CA ARG A 58 -37.32 -45.39 1.99
C ARG A 58 -38.81 -45.70 1.80
N PRO A 59 -39.77 -44.84 2.23
CA PRO A 59 -40.26 -43.65 1.48
C PRO A 59 -40.49 -42.42 2.42
N ALA A 60 -40.46 -41.14 2.02
CA ALA A 60 -41.13 -40.30 0.99
C ALA A 60 -42.15 -39.32 1.63
N ASP A 61 -42.15 -38.11 1.07
CA ASP A 61 -42.82 -36.82 1.35
C ASP A 61 -44.24 -36.80 1.98
N GLN A 62 -44.54 -35.74 2.75
CA GLN A 62 -45.40 -34.62 2.30
C GLN A 62 -45.75 -33.59 3.41
N ASP A 63 -45.66 -32.33 2.99
CA ASP A 63 -46.52 -31.16 3.24
C ASP A 63 -46.83 -30.54 4.63
N ALA A 64 -46.54 -29.23 4.65
CA ALA A 64 -47.38 -28.09 5.01
C ALA A 64 -47.74 -27.79 6.48
N GLY A 65 -47.50 -26.52 6.85
CA GLY A 65 -48.42 -25.74 7.69
C GLY A 65 -47.83 -25.13 8.97
N PHE A 66 -47.35 -23.89 8.89
CA PHE A 66 -47.31 -22.98 10.05
C PHE A 66 -48.74 -22.56 10.43
N PRO A 67 -49.03 -22.25 11.73
CA PRO A 67 -49.07 -20.83 12.08
C PRO A 67 -48.61 -20.44 13.51
N ALA A 68 -47.97 -19.27 13.54
CA ALA A 68 -48.22 -18.09 14.40
C ALA A 68 -48.27 -18.13 15.95
N LYS A 69 -47.31 -17.36 16.52
CA LYS A 69 -47.44 -16.21 17.46
C LYS A 69 -47.98 -16.37 18.91
N LYS A 70 -47.10 -15.88 19.80
CA LYS A 70 -47.32 -15.03 21.01
C LYS A 70 -48.10 -15.62 22.20
N ARG A 71 -47.43 -15.66 23.36
CA ARG A 71 -47.81 -14.83 24.54
C ARG A 71 -46.84 -14.92 25.72
N LYS A 72 -46.46 -13.74 26.22
CA LYS A 72 -45.94 -13.48 27.58
C LYS A 72 -46.95 -13.95 28.65
N ARG A 73 -46.46 -14.52 29.76
CA ARG A 73 -47.03 -14.25 31.09
C ARG A 73 -46.02 -14.48 32.22
N ARG A 74 -45.87 -13.43 33.04
CA ARG A 74 -45.26 -13.41 34.38
C ARG A 74 -46.16 -14.14 35.39
N ARG A 75 -45.56 -14.80 36.39
CA ARG A 75 -45.91 -14.84 37.83
C ARG A 75 -44.79 -15.63 38.54
N ARG A 76 -43.91 -15.03 39.35
CA ARG A 76 -44.05 -14.74 40.80
C ARG A 76 -44.64 -15.90 41.63
N SER A 77 -43.74 -16.59 42.33
CA SER A 77 -43.55 -16.54 43.80
C SER A 77 -43.87 -17.79 44.63
N ARG A 78 -42.89 -18.11 45.49
CA ARG A 78 -42.95 -18.59 46.90
C ARG A 78 -42.82 -20.09 47.21
N GLY A 79 -41.95 -20.32 48.21
CA GLY A 79 -41.89 -21.46 49.14
C GLY A 79 -40.76 -22.44 48.79
N GLY A 80 -39.76 -22.72 49.63
CA GLY A 80 -39.47 -22.35 51.02
C GLY A 80 -38.68 -23.48 51.69
N ALA A 81 -37.57 -23.11 52.35
CA ALA A 81 -36.84 -23.77 53.46
C ALA A 81 -36.19 -25.16 53.19
N GLN A 82 -35.05 -25.58 53.76
CA GLN A 82 -34.39 -25.35 55.08
C GLN A 82 -32.86 -25.56 54.96
N ASP A 83 -32.04 -24.70 55.58
CA ASP A 83 -31.23 -24.88 56.83
C ASP A 83 -29.87 -25.60 56.61
N GLY A 84 -28.73 -25.15 57.13
CA GLY A 84 -28.45 -24.03 58.02
C GLY A 84 -26.93 -23.86 58.25
N ALA A 85 -26.53 -22.67 58.72
CA ALA A 85 -25.25 -22.43 59.36
C ALA A 85 -25.38 -21.25 60.34
N GLN A 86 -24.81 -21.45 61.52
CA GLN A 86 -25.08 -20.71 62.75
C GLN A 86 -24.36 -19.35 62.86
N HIS A 87 -24.97 -18.55 63.74
CA HIS A 87 -24.68 -17.18 64.19
C HIS A 87 -23.39 -16.96 64.98
N SER A 88 -22.84 -15.74 64.91
CA SER A 88 -22.85 -14.71 65.98
C SER A 88 -21.90 -13.55 65.57
N SER A 89 -22.36 -12.37 65.14
CA SER A 89 -22.91 -11.20 65.86
C SER A 89 -21.96 -10.53 66.86
N GLN A 90 -21.44 -9.35 66.51
CA GLN A 90 -21.76 -8.10 67.22
C GLN A 90 -21.30 -6.86 66.44
N SER A 91 -22.15 -5.84 66.50
CA SER A 91 -22.06 -4.52 65.89
C SER A 91 -21.97 -3.47 67.00
N GLN A 92 -21.25 -2.37 66.77
CA GLN A 92 -21.73 -0.97 66.89
C GLN A 92 -20.58 0.03 66.70
N GLN A 93 -20.98 1.26 66.41
CA GLN A 93 -20.29 2.28 65.60
C GLN A 93 -19.92 3.52 66.47
N PRO A 94 -19.56 4.71 65.95
CA PRO A 94 -18.31 5.44 66.27
C PRO A 94 -18.51 6.76 67.05
N GLN A 95 -17.43 7.49 67.38
CA GLN A 95 -17.39 8.96 67.37
C GLN A 95 -15.98 9.58 67.52
N ALA A 96 -15.89 10.85 67.13
CA ALA A 96 -14.71 11.64 66.74
C ALA A 96 -14.14 12.55 67.84
N SER A 97 -12.95 13.13 67.62
CA SER A 97 -12.70 14.58 67.46
C SER A 97 -11.30 15.07 67.88
N ALA A 98 -10.92 16.21 67.27
CA ALA A 98 -9.93 17.23 67.66
C ALA A 98 -8.50 17.18 67.07
N ALA A 99 -8.22 18.20 66.25
CA ALA A 99 -6.92 18.77 65.87
C ALA A 99 -6.67 20.04 66.74
N PRO A 100 -5.78 21.00 66.40
CA PRO A 100 -4.50 21.01 65.65
C PRO A 100 -3.37 21.76 66.41
N ASP A 101 -2.13 21.82 65.90
CA ASP A 101 -1.36 23.08 65.97
C ASP A 101 -0.18 23.20 64.97
N GLN A 102 0.17 24.45 64.66
CA GLN A 102 0.96 24.96 63.53
C GLN A 102 2.44 25.31 63.87
N ARG A 103 3.18 25.70 62.81
CA ARG A 103 4.34 26.65 62.70
C ARG A 103 5.70 25.98 62.39
N ALA A 104 6.27 26.23 61.19
CA ALA A 104 7.19 27.33 60.80
C ALA A 104 8.66 26.96 61.14
N ALA A 105 9.74 27.33 60.45
CA ALA A 105 10.13 27.95 59.19
C ALA A 105 11.69 27.88 59.18
N SER A 106 12.35 28.22 58.05
CA SER A 106 13.77 28.65 57.93
C SER A 106 14.87 27.63 58.27
N GLU A 107 16.12 27.76 57.85
CA GLU A 107 16.87 28.19 56.67
C GLU A 107 18.35 27.87 57.01
N HIS A 108 19.22 27.78 55.99
CA HIS A 108 20.69 27.75 56.09
C HIS A 108 21.31 26.46 56.66
N GLY A 109 22.43 25.95 56.19
CA GLY A 109 23.44 26.46 55.26
C GLY A 109 24.78 25.81 55.63
N HIS A 110 25.63 25.57 54.63
CA HIS A 110 27.06 25.20 54.74
C HIS A 110 27.40 23.84 55.37
N ALA A 111 28.50 23.16 55.06
CA ALA A 111 29.47 23.18 53.97
C ALA A 111 30.48 22.04 54.25
N SER A 112 31.24 21.70 53.22
CA SER A 112 32.60 21.11 53.29
C SER A 112 32.65 19.59 53.50
N SER A 113 33.04 18.81 52.49
CA SER A 113 34.42 18.51 52.02
C SER A 113 34.95 17.25 52.70
N ASN A 114 35.26 16.18 51.97
CA ASN A 114 36.50 16.02 51.19
C ASN A 114 36.26 14.98 50.07
N LYS A 115 36.58 15.24 48.78
CA LYS A 115 37.93 15.21 48.16
C LYS A 115 38.67 13.92 48.52
N SER A 116 39.06 13.06 47.60
CA SER A 116 39.91 13.27 46.43
C SER A 116 40.03 11.90 45.70
N GLY A 117 40.50 11.73 44.47
CA GLY A 117 41.15 12.56 43.47
C GLY A 117 41.50 11.61 42.31
N LYS A 118 41.16 11.96 41.07
CA LYS A 118 42.03 12.62 40.06
C LYS A 118 42.92 11.65 39.25
N ASN A 119 42.68 11.63 37.93
CA ASN A 119 43.59 12.12 36.88
C ASN A 119 42.77 12.21 35.56
N ARG A 120 42.34 13.36 35.02
CA ARG A 120 43.02 14.53 34.40
C ARG A 120 43.91 14.20 33.18
N ARG A 121 43.42 14.58 31.97
CA ARG A 121 44.12 15.45 31.01
C ARG A 121 43.12 16.14 30.06
N LYS A 122 43.44 17.39 29.72
CA LYS A 122 42.63 18.45 29.06
C LYS A 122 43.18 18.75 27.65
N HIS A 123 42.33 19.25 26.75
CA HIS A 123 42.51 20.44 25.87
C HIS A 123 41.15 20.70 25.16
N ARG A 124 40.33 21.76 25.42
CA ARG A 124 40.35 23.23 25.13
C ARG A 124 40.12 23.55 23.63
N SER A 125 38.92 24.01 23.20
CA SER A 125 38.43 25.42 23.04
C SER A 125 36.87 25.43 22.89
N LYS A 126 36.00 26.25 23.55
CA LYS A 126 35.62 27.71 23.48
C LYS A 126 35.30 28.20 22.04
N ARG A 127 34.17 28.84 21.64
CA ARG A 127 33.07 29.71 22.20
C ARG A 127 31.76 29.45 21.37
N GLY A 128 30.50 29.56 21.83
CA GLY A 128 29.67 30.76 22.14
C GLY A 128 29.25 31.52 20.85
N LEU A 129 28.01 31.91 20.50
CA LEU A 129 26.79 32.31 21.23
C LEU A 129 25.56 32.38 20.26
N GLN A 130 24.36 32.16 20.82
CA GLN A 130 23.05 32.82 20.60
C GLN A 130 22.61 33.31 19.20
N GLY A 131 21.46 32.81 18.75
CA GLY A 131 20.58 33.45 17.75
C GLY A 131 19.11 33.41 18.21
N ARG A 132 18.45 34.56 18.21
CA ARG A 132 17.01 34.76 18.45
C ARG A 132 16.24 34.79 17.11
N PRO A 133 14.90 34.63 17.11
CA PRO A 133 14.14 34.04 15.99
C PRO A 133 13.59 35.08 15.01
N LEU A 134 13.36 34.67 13.76
CA LEU A 134 12.59 35.44 12.78
C LEU A 134 11.22 34.79 12.56
N ALA A 135 10.20 35.66 12.60
CA ALA A 135 8.78 35.38 12.62
C ALA A 135 8.19 35.13 11.23
N HIS A 136 6.97 34.58 11.26
CA HIS A 136 6.06 34.35 10.16
C HIS A 136 5.64 35.64 9.43
N GLU A 137 5.44 35.55 8.11
CA GLU A 137 4.56 36.46 7.38
C GLU A 137 3.54 35.72 6.52
N LYS A 138 2.30 36.24 6.61
CA LYS A 138 1.09 35.86 5.92
C LYS A 138 0.71 37.02 5.00
N THR A 139 0.42 36.73 3.74
CA THR A 139 -0.56 37.36 2.83
C THR A 139 -1.01 38.83 3.02
N ALA A 140 -0.80 39.66 1.98
CA ALA A 140 -1.70 40.74 1.53
C ALA A 140 -1.29 41.16 0.09
N GLN A 141 -2.15 40.96 -0.92
CA GLN A 141 -3.07 41.93 -1.55
C GLN A 141 -2.41 43.00 -2.45
N LEU A 142 -2.84 42.96 -3.71
CA LEU A 142 -2.51 43.85 -4.83
C LEU A 142 -3.25 45.20 -4.73
N VAL A 143 -2.53 46.31 -4.92
CA VAL A 143 -3.05 47.57 -5.49
C VAL A 143 -1.96 48.20 -6.38
N ALA A 144 -2.40 48.73 -7.52
CA ALA A 144 -1.63 49.24 -8.66
C ALA A 144 -1.10 50.69 -8.47
N PRO A 145 -0.26 51.21 -9.40
CA PRO A 145 0.77 52.23 -9.11
C PRO A 145 0.50 53.63 -9.69
N ALA A 146 1.31 54.61 -9.27
CA ALA A 146 1.60 55.87 -9.97
C ALA A 146 2.89 56.47 -9.36
N ALA A 147 3.69 57.36 -9.96
CA ALA A 147 4.15 57.67 -11.31
C ALA A 147 5.18 58.82 -11.13
N VAL A 148 6.32 58.80 -11.84
CA VAL A 148 7.19 59.93 -12.31
C VAL A 148 7.75 60.94 -11.25
N VAL A 149 9.00 61.43 -11.25
CA VAL A 149 9.67 62.39 -12.17
C VAL A 149 11.17 62.55 -11.80
N ALA A 150 12.02 62.66 -12.84
CA ALA A 150 13.25 63.44 -13.14
C ALA A 150 14.06 64.18 -12.02
N ALA A 151 15.33 64.62 -12.16
CA ALA A 151 16.25 64.83 -13.28
C ALA A 151 17.71 65.01 -12.76
N GLU A 152 18.69 64.63 -13.59
CA GLU A 152 19.98 65.28 -13.95
C GLU A 152 20.92 65.98 -12.93
N ARG A 153 22.24 65.67 -13.03
CA ARG A 153 23.30 66.55 -13.60
C ARG A 153 24.70 65.90 -13.65
N ALA A 154 25.37 66.03 -14.80
CA ALA A 154 26.81 65.78 -15.04
C ALA A 154 27.61 67.11 -14.85
N PRO A 155 28.98 67.17 -14.87
CA PRO A 155 29.84 66.95 -16.06
C PRO A 155 31.19 66.21 -15.76
N ALA A 156 31.76 65.39 -16.66
CA ALA A 156 32.70 65.62 -17.79
C ALA A 156 34.21 65.81 -17.44
N HIS A 157 35.08 64.93 -17.97
CA HIS A 157 36.36 65.30 -18.61
C HIS A 157 36.93 64.17 -19.50
N ASN A 158 37.42 64.58 -20.67
CA ASN A 158 37.97 63.86 -21.83
C ASN A 158 39.26 63.05 -21.57
N ASP A 159 39.50 61.98 -22.34
CA ASP A 159 40.55 62.01 -23.39
C ASP A 159 40.46 60.89 -24.44
N HIS A 160 40.89 61.21 -25.66
CA HIS A 160 40.79 60.41 -26.89
C HIS A 160 41.91 59.37 -27.05
N ARG A 161 41.61 58.21 -27.68
CA ARG A 161 42.05 57.79 -29.05
C ARG A 161 42.40 56.29 -29.20
N LEU A 162 42.07 55.78 -30.40
CA LEU A 162 42.54 54.58 -31.14
C LEU A 162 41.56 53.39 -31.26
N GLN A 163 41.03 53.20 -32.47
CA GLN A 163 40.47 51.95 -33.02
C GLN A 163 41.62 51.07 -33.60
N PRO A 164 41.34 49.91 -34.25
CA PRO A 164 40.71 48.69 -33.76
C PRO A 164 41.62 47.45 -34.02
N GLN A 165 41.58 46.42 -33.17
CA GLN A 165 42.19 45.13 -33.51
C GLN A 165 41.32 43.92 -33.13
N GLN A 166 41.14 43.08 -34.13
CA GLN A 166 40.42 41.81 -34.18
C GLN A 166 40.63 40.94 -32.94
N ARG A 167 39.53 40.45 -32.35
CA ARG A 167 39.56 39.28 -31.47
C ARG A 167 38.78 38.13 -32.11
N ARG A 168 39.50 37.01 -32.22
CA ARG A 168 39.16 35.72 -32.79
C ARG A 168 37.84 35.17 -32.25
N GLU A 169 37.04 34.64 -33.17
CA GLU A 169 35.94 33.72 -32.91
C GLU A 169 36.46 32.49 -32.14
N GLY A 170 35.94 32.30 -30.93
CA GLY A 170 36.12 31.09 -30.14
C GLY A 170 35.03 30.10 -30.50
N SER A 171 35.44 29.00 -31.14
CA SER A 171 34.60 27.86 -31.52
C SER A 171 33.77 27.33 -30.34
N ALA A 172 32.45 27.35 -30.51
CA ALA A 172 31.53 26.62 -29.65
C ALA A 172 31.85 25.12 -29.72
N SER A 173 32.32 24.55 -28.61
CA SER A 173 32.46 23.11 -28.45
C SER A 173 31.06 22.50 -28.39
N TYR A 174 30.55 22.03 -29.52
CA TYR A 174 29.45 21.08 -29.57
C TYR A 174 29.88 19.84 -28.77
N GLN A 175 29.32 19.67 -27.57
CA GLN A 175 29.33 18.39 -26.89
C GLN A 175 28.59 17.40 -27.79
N GLN A 176 29.34 16.54 -28.47
CA GLN A 176 28.79 15.41 -29.20
C GLN A 176 27.96 14.58 -28.21
N ALA A 177 26.66 14.49 -28.50
CA ALA A 177 25.79 13.52 -27.84
C ALA A 177 26.35 12.12 -28.07
N ASP A 178 26.43 11.34 -26.99
CA ASP A 178 26.88 9.95 -27.00
C ASP A 178 26.07 9.15 -28.04
N PRO A 179 26.71 8.52 -29.05
CA PRO A 179 26.01 7.75 -30.08
C PRO A 179 25.24 6.54 -29.54
N ASP A 180 25.47 6.15 -28.29
CA ASP A 180 24.78 5.03 -27.61
C ASP A 180 23.64 5.51 -26.69
N SER A 181 23.23 6.79 -26.76
CA SER A 181 22.02 7.26 -26.08
C SER A 181 20.79 6.66 -26.76
N ARG A 182 20.44 5.42 -26.39
CA ARG A 182 19.13 4.86 -26.70
C ARG A 182 18.07 5.89 -26.30
N PRO A 183 16.99 6.05 -27.09
CA PRO A 183 15.85 6.84 -26.66
C PRO A 183 15.51 6.47 -25.21
N MET A 184 15.31 7.47 -24.37
CA MET A 184 15.06 7.26 -22.95
C MET A 184 13.71 6.56 -22.81
N ASP A 185 13.71 5.23 -22.81
CA ASP A 185 12.50 4.42 -22.69
C ASP A 185 11.87 4.67 -21.31
N LEU A 186 10.95 5.64 -21.23
CA LEU A 186 10.23 5.94 -20.00
C LEU A 186 9.03 5.01 -19.85
N TYR A 187 8.85 4.51 -18.63
CA TYR A 187 7.69 3.73 -18.23
C TYR A 187 6.92 4.49 -17.16
N ALA A 188 5.61 4.33 -17.14
CA ALA A 188 4.77 4.92 -16.12
C ALA A 188 3.83 3.90 -15.46
N ALA A 189 3.75 3.95 -14.14
CA ALA A 189 2.80 3.17 -13.36
C ALA A 189 1.96 4.10 -12.50
N LEU A 190 0.64 4.00 -12.61
CA LEU A 190 -0.31 4.74 -11.78
C LEU A 190 -1.14 3.76 -10.99
N ASP A 191 -1.25 3.99 -9.67
CA ASP A 191 -2.18 3.27 -8.80
C ASP A 191 -3.21 4.24 -8.22
N LEU A 192 -4.49 3.87 -8.37
CA LEU A 192 -5.60 4.51 -7.69
C LEU A 192 -6.12 3.57 -6.58
N GLY A 193 -5.67 3.88 -5.37
CA GLY A 193 -6.03 3.18 -4.13
C GLY A 193 -7.30 3.71 -3.48
N THR A 194 -7.76 3.01 -2.45
CA THR A 194 -8.83 3.47 -1.56
C THR A 194 -8.48 4.79 -0.87
N ASN A 195 -7.21 5.00 -0.49
CA ASN A 195 -6.79 6.19 0.23
C ASN A 195 -6.00 7.19 -0.65
N ASN A 196 -5.17 6.69 -1.56
CA ASN A 196 -4.15 7.49 -2.22
C ASN A 196 -4.15 7.25 -3.74
N CYS A 197 -3.91 8.29 -4.53
CA CYS A 197 -3.60 8.21 -5.95
C CYS A 197 -2.11 8.49 -6.14
N ARG A 198 -1.39 7.64 -6.86
CA ARG A 198 0.05 7.76 -7.05
C ARG A 198 0.44 7.47 -8.49
N LEU A 199 1.45 8.20 -8.97
CA LEU A 199 2.08 7.99 -10.27
C LEU A 199 3.58 7.87 -10.06
N LEU A 200 4.20 6.95 -10.79
CA LEU A 200 5.65 6.79 -10.87
C LEU A 200 6.06 6.72 -12.33
N ILE A 201 6.93 7.63 -12.76
CA ILE A 201 7.57 7.61 -14.07
C ILE A 201 9.02 7.25 -13.87
N ALA A 202 9.50 6.22 -14.55
CA ALA A 202 10.82 5.67 -14.34
C ALA A 202 11.51 5.28 -15.65
N GLN A 203 12.84 5.28 -15.59
CA GLN A 203 13.71 4.85 -16.67
C GLN A 203 14.46 3.58 -16.24
N PRO A 204 14.47 2.50 -17.06
CA PRO A 204 15.26 1.32 -16.76
C PRO A 204 16.76 1.66 -16.73
N THR A 205 17.50 1.02 -15.84
CA THR A 205 18.96 1.21 -15.69
C THR A 205 19.68 -0.13 -15.80
N ARG A 206 20.27 -0.63 -14.71
CA ARG A 206 20.89 -1.96 -14.64
C ARG A 206 19.81 -3.05 -14.59
N PRO A 207 20.15 -4.32 -14.89
CA PRO A 207 19.20 -5.43 -14.81
C PRO A 207 18.39 -5.43 -13.51
N GLY A 208 17.06 -5.38 -13.62
CA GLY A 208 16.13 -5.37 -12.49
C GLY A 208 16.08 -4.05 -11.71
N GLN A 209 16.66 -2.97 -12.23
CA GLN A 209 16.68 -1.65 -11.58
C GLN A 209 16.20 -0.56 -12.53
N PHE A 210 15.62 0.48 -11.94
CA PHE A 210 15.21 1.69 -12.65
C PHE A 210 15.50 2.92 -11.79
N ARG A 211 15.59 4.08 -12.45
CA ARG A 211 15.68 5.39 -11.82
C ARG A 211 14.33 6.08 -11.94
N VAL A 212 13.82 6.61 -10.82
CA VAL A 212 12.62 7.44 -10.81
C VAL A 212 12.93 8.79 -11.46
N VAL A 213 12.11 9.18 -12.44
CA VAL A 213 12.23 10.42 -13.20
C VAL A 213 11.22 11.46 -12.71
N ASP A 214 9.98 11.02 -12.44
CA ASP A 214 8.96 11.85 -11.82
C ASP A 214 8.08 10.96 -10.93
N ALA A 215 7.53 11.54 -9.87
CA ALA A 215 6.59 10.88 -8.99
C ALA A 215 5.51 11.87 -8.57
N PHE A 216 4.32 11.34 -8.32
CA PHE A 216 3.21 12.07 -7.74
C PHE A 216 2.50 11.19 -6.73
N SER A 217 2.03 11.81 -5.65
CA SER A 217 1.24 11.14 -4.62
C SER A 217 0.30 12.15 -3.99
N ARG A 218 -0.99 11.83 -3.93
CA ARG A 218 -2.00 12.63 -3.27
C ARG A 218 -2.98 11.74 -2.53
N ILE A 219 -3.31 12.14 -1.31
CA ILE A 219 -4.38 11.52 -0.52
C ILE A 219 -5.71 11.98 -1.13
N VAL A 220 -6.53 11.02 -1.56
CA VAL A 220 -7.82 11.26 -2.21
C VAL A 220 -8.99 10.71 -1.39
N ARG A 221 -8.73 9.73 -0.51
CA ARG A 221 -9.76 9.04 0.29
C ARG A 221 -10.94 8.58 -0.57
N LEU A 222 -10.65 7.92 -1.69
CA LEU A 222 -11.66 7.48 -2.66
C LEU A 222 -12.72 6.55 -2.03
N GLY A 223 -12.30 5.68 -1.10
CA GLY A 223 -13.21 4.75 -0.43
C GLY A 223 -13.82 5.25 0.88
N GLU A 224 -13.76 6.55 1.17
CA GLU A 224 -14.45 7.08 2.36
C GLU A 224 -15.97 6.86 2.25
N GLY A 225 -16.57 6.37 3.33
CA GLY A 225 -18.00 6.05 3.40
C GLY A 225 -18.44 4.85 2.56
N LEU A 226 -17.54 4.24 1.77
CA LEU A 226 -17.86 3.14 0.86
C LEU A 226 -18.42 1.92 1.62
N GLY A 227 -17.85 1.60 2.78
CA GLY A 227 -18.28 0.45 3.58
C GLY A 227 -19.73 0.57 4.06
N ALA A 228 -20.24 1.79 4.27
CA ALA A 228 -21.60 2.04 4.73
C ALA A 228 -22.59 2.23 3.57
N SER A 229 -22.16 2.86 2.47
CA SER A 229 -23.03 3.23 1.35
C SER A 229 -23.07 2.22 0.20
N GLY A 230 -22.03 1.38 0.06
CA GLY A 230 -21.79 0.56 -1.12
C GLY A 230 -21.36 1.35 -2.38
N ARG A 231 -21.19 2.67 -2.27
CA ARG A 231 -20.97 3.58 -3.39
C ARG A 231 -19.88 4.62 -3.11
N LEU A 232 -19.10 4.98 -4.13
CA LEU A 232 -18.16 6.10 -4.08
C LEU A 232 -18.95 7.42 -3.97
N SER A 233 -18.56 8.29 -3.03
CA SER A 233 -19.18 9.60 -2.85
C SER A 233 -18.77 10.58 -3.97
N GLY A 234 -19.63 11.57 -4.25
CA GLY A 234 -19.33 12.63 -5.23
C GLY A 234 -18.02 13.34 -4.93
N ASP A 235 -17.86 13.79 -3.68
CA ASP A 235 -16.67 14.51 -3.22
C ASP A 235 -15.38 13.69 -3.36
N ALA A 236 -15.44 12.39 -3.06
CA ALA A 236 -14.29 11.50 -3.19
C ALA A 236 -13.92 11.28 -4.66
N MET A 237 -14.91 11.12 -5.54
CA MET A 237 -14.70 11.04 -6.98
C MET A 237 -14.09 12.33 -7.53
N ASP A 238 -14.57 13.51 -7.11
CA ASP A 238 -14.06 14.81 -7.56
C ASP A 238 -12.60 15.01 -7.18
N ARG A 239 -12.22 14.70 -5.92
CA ARG A 239 -10.82 14.77 -5.48
C ARG A 239 -9.93 13.79 -6.24
N ALA A 240 -10.43 12.59 -6.54
CA ALA A 240 -9.69 11.60 -7.31
C ALA A 240 -9.49 12.03 -8.77
N VAL A 241 -10.53 12.54 -9.44
CA VAL A 241 -10.43 13.09 -10.80
C VAL A 241 -9.40 14.23 -10.83
N GLU A 242 -9.43 15.14 -9.86
CA GLU A 242 -8.47 16.24 -9.80
C GLU A 242 -7.02 15.76 -9.64
N ALA A 243 -6.79 14.73 -8.82
CA ALA A 243 -5.47 14.10 -8.71
C ALA A 243 -5.04 13.46 -10.05
N LEU A 244 -5.97 12.80 -10.74
CA LEU A 244 -5.74 12.14 -12.02
C LEU A 244 -5.47 13.14 -13.16
N ARG A 245 -6.07 14.34 -13.16
CA ARG A 245 -5.74 15.41 -14.10
C ARG A 245 -4.27 15.82 -14.00
N ILE A 246 -3.74 15.92 -12.78
CA ILE A 246 -2.31 16.21 -12.55
C ILE A 246 -1.44 15.07 -13.11
N CYS A 247 -1.83 13.81 -12.87
CA CYS A 247 -1.16 12.65 -13.46
C CYS A 247 -1.18 12.69 -14.99
N ALA A 248 -2.32 13.00 -15.61
CA ALA A 248 -2.47 13.10 -17.06
C ALA A 248 -1.56 14.19 -17.64
N ALA A 249 -1.48 15.36 -17.00
CA ALA A 249 -0.55 16.42 -17.41
C ALA A 249 0.92 15.99 -17.34
N LYS A 250 1.32 15.26 -16.29
CA LYS A 250 2.67 14.70 -16.16
C LYS A 250 2.99 13.65 -17.22
N LEU A 251 2.02 12.84 -17.61
CA LEU A 251 2.17 11.83 -18.66
C LEU A 251 2.27 12.47 -20.05
N LYS A 252 1.45 13.50 -20.34
CA LYS A 252 1.39 14.19 -21.64
C LYS A 252 2.68 14.94 -22.00
N THR A 253 3.44 15.37 -21.00
CA THR A 253 4.68 16.14 -21.18
C THR A 253 5.90 15.27 -21.48
N ARG A 254 5.74 13.95 -21.63
CA ARG A 254 6.84 12.99 -21.73
C ARG A 254 6.54 11.91 -22.76
N GLU A 255 7.59 11.44 -23.44
CA GLU A 255 7.49 10.28 -24.31
C GLU A 255 7.52 8.99 -23.47
N ILE A 256 6.35 8.54 -23.06
CA ILE A 256 6.19 7.29 -22.31
C ILE A 256 6.08 6.12 -23.29
N ARG A 257 7.07 5.22 -23.26
CA ARG A 257 7.09 4.01 -24.07
C ARG A 257 5.90 3.10 -23.75
N ARG A 258 5.66 2.87 -22.46
CA ARG A 258 4.58 2.01 -21.97
C ARG A 258 4.10 2.49 -20.60
N MET A 259 2.79 2.49 -20.41
CA MET A 259 2.19 2.78 -19.13
C MET A 259 1.15 1.73 -18.74
N ARG A 260 0.97 1.54 -17.44
CA ARG A 260 -0.15 0.80 -16.86
C ARG A 260 -0.75 1.62 -15.73
N LEU A 261 -2.06 1.81 -15.81
CA LEU A 261 -2.83 2.63 -14.88
C LEU A 261 -3.89 1.71 -14.26
N ILE A 262 -3.84 1.52 -12.95
CA ILE A 262 -4.70 0.56 -12.26
C ILE A 262 -5.58 1.24 -11.21
N ALA A 263 -6.74 0.66 -10.97
CA ALA A 263 -7.58 0.90 -9.82
C ALA A 263 -7.74 -0.38 -8.99
N THR A 264 -7.90 -0.22 -7.67
CA THR A 264 -7.87 -1.33 -6.70
C THR A 264 -9.20 -1.44 -5.92
N GLU A 265 -9.16 -1.84 -4.65
CA GLU A 265 -10.31 -2.25 -3.84
C GLU A 265 -11.48 -1.25 -3.85
N ALA A 266 -11.24 0.07 -3.80
CA ALA A 266 -12.36 1.03 -3.77
C ALA A 266 -13.22 0.99 -5.04
N CYS A 267 -12.60 0.98 -6.22
CA CYS A 267 -13.34 0.88 -7.48
C CYS A 267 -13.95 -0.51 -7.66
N ARG A 268 -13.24 -1.56 -7.23
CA ARG A 268 -13.69 -2.95 -7.30
C ARG A 268 -14.91 -3.23 -6.42
N ALA A 269 -14.97 -2.64 -5.24
CA ALA A 269 -16.03 -2.87 -4.26
C ALA A 269 -17.26 -1.98 -4.45
N ALA A 270 -17.13 -0.83 -5.13
CA ALA A 270 -18.22 0.11 -5.30
C ALA A 270 -19.16 -0.26 -6.46
N GLU A 271 -20.47 -0.17 -6.23
CA GLU A 271 -21.49 -0.36 -7.27
C GLU A 271 -21.33 0.61 -8.45
N ASN A 272 -20.85 1.83 -8.19
CA ASN A 272 -20.60 2.86 -9.19
C ASN A 272 -19.12 2.99 -9.59
N GLY A 273 -18.30 1.95 -9.33
CA GLY A 273 -16.88 1.93 -9.71
C GLY A 273 -16.66 2.15 -11.21
N GLU A 274 -17.39 1.41 -12.06
CA GLU A 274 -17.30 1.53 -13.53
C GLU A 274 -17.77 2.89 -14.04
N VAL A 275 -18.82 3.46 -13.42
CA VAL A 275 -19.31 4.80 -13.74
C VAL A 275 -18.23 5.84 -13.46
N PHE A 276 -17.55 5.71 -12.32
CA PHE A 276 -16.44 6.58 -11.97
C PHE A 276 -15.27 6.43 -12.96
N LEU A 277 -14.92 5.22 -13.40
CA LEU A 277 -13.86 5.02 -14.39
C LEU A 277 -14.21 5.60 -15.76
N ALA A 278 -15.47 5.50 -16.19
CA ALA A 278 -15.94 6.15 -17.42
C ALA A 278 -15.75 7.68 -17.34
N ARG A 279 -16.09 8.28 -16.20
CA ARG A 279 -15.87 9.71 -15.93
C ARG A 279 -14.39 10.08 -15.94
N VAL A 280 -13.51 9.24 -15.37
CA VAL A 280 -12.05 9.45 -15.41
C VAL A 280 -11.55 9.49 -16.86
N ILE A 281 -12.02 8.60 -17.73
CA ILE A 281 -11.65 8.58 -19.14
C ILE A 281 -12.11 9.86 -19.83
N GLU A 282 -13.36 10.27 -19.63
CA GLU A 282 -13.94 11.47 -20.23
C GLU A 282 -13.16 12.75 -19.84
N GLU A 283 -12.84 12.89 -18.56
CA GLU A 283 -12.28 14.14 -18.02
C GLU A 283 -10.75 14.22 -18.07
N THR A 284 -10.06 13.08 -18.17
CA THR A 284 -8.58 13.04 -18.09
C THR A 284 -7.93 12.33 -19.28
N GLY A 285 -8.69 11.54 -20.04
CA GLY A 285 -8.18 10.65 -21.08
C GLY A 285 -7.43 9.42 -20.54
N LEU A 286 -7.34 9.24 -19.22
CA LEU A 286 -6.66 8.09 -18.63
C LEU A 286 -7.59 6.88 -18.57
N GLN A 287 -7.16 5.77 -19.18
CA GLN A 287 -7.84 4.49 -19.10
C GLN A 287 -7.23 3.66 -17.98
N LEU A 288 -7.98 3.51 -16.88
CA LEU A 288 -7.58 2.69 -15.74
C LEU A 288 -8.24 1.32 -15.84
N GLU A 289 -7.51 0.26 -15.48
CA GLU A 289 -8.05 -1.10 -15.33
C GLU A 289 -8.27 -1.43 -13.86
N ILE A 290 -9.41 -2.02 -13.50
CA ILE A 290 -9.60 -2.60 -12.17
C ILE A 290 -8.88 -3.94 -12.15
N ILE A 291 -7.85 -4.06 -11.29
CA ILE A 291 -7.14 -5.33 -11.12
C ILE A 291 -7.84 -6.20 -10.06
N ASP A 292 -7.69 -7.52 -10.18
CA ASP A 292 -8.12 -8.46 -9.15
C ASP A 292 -7.12 -8.52 -7.98
N ARG A 293 -7.56 -9.12 -6.88
CA ARG A 293 -6.80 -9.25 -5.63
C ARG A 293 -5.55 -10.11 -5.78
N GLU A 294 -5.60 -11.13 -6.64
CA GLU A 294 -4.43 -11.98 -6.92
C GLU A 294 -3.34 -11.16 -7.61
N THR A 295 -3.72 -10.42 -8.66
CA THR A 295 -2.81 -9.54 -9.40
C THR A 295 -2.20 -8.50 -8.49
N GLU A 296 -2.99 -7.92 -7.58
CA GLU A 296 -2.55 -6.95 -6.57
C GLU A 296 -1.46 -7.55 -5.67
N ALA A 297 -1.71 -8.73 -5.08
CA ALA A 297 -0.74 -9.45 -4.25
C ALA A 297 0.54 -9.80 -5.02
N ARG A 298 0.42 -10.29 -6.27
CA ARG A 298 1.58 -10.64 -7.11
C ARG A 298 2.41 -9.41 -7.46
N LEU A 299 1.78 -8.28 -7.78
CA LEU A 299 2.48 -7.03 -8.07
C LEU A 299 3.20 -6.46 -6.85
N ALA A 300 2.59 -6.54 -5.65
CA ALA A 300 3.24 -6.17 -4.40
C ALA A 300 4.53 -6.97 -4.18
N VAL A 301 4.48 -8.28 -4.42
CA VAL A 301 5.67 -9.17 -4.36
C VAL A 301 6.71 -8.80 -5.41
N SER A 302 6.32 -8.58 -6.66
CA SER A 302 7.24 -8.17 -7.73
C SER A 302 7.98 -6.87 -7.37
N GLY A 303 7.26 -5.87 -6.83
CA GLY A 303 7.81 -4.57 -6.45
C GLY A 303 8.81 -4.63 -5.28
N CYS A 304 8.67 -5.62 -4.40
CA CYS A 304 9.55 -5.81 -3.25
C CYS A 304 10.70 -6.80 -3.49
N SER A 305 10.82 -7.35 -4.69
CA SER A 305 11.74 -8.47 -4.97
C SER A 305 13.20 -8.23 -4.58
N SER A 306 13.70 -7.01 -4.72
CA SER A 306 15.07 -6.64 -4.34
C SER A 306 15.32 -6.52 -2.83
N LEU A 307 14.27 -6.58 -2.01
CA LEU A 307 14.34 -6.43 -0.55
C LEU A 307 14.41 -7.77 0.18
N VAL A 308 14.12 -8.87 -0.51
CA VAL A 308 14.30 -10.22 0.01
C VAL A 308 15.78 -10.48 0.28
N GLY A 309 16.11 -10.81 1.53
CA GLY A 309 17.48 -11.16 1.92
C GLY A 309 17.97 -12.42 1.20
N PRO A 310 19.25 -12.49 0.80
CA PRO A 310 19.80 -13.65 0.06
C PRO A 310 19.76 -14.96 0.85
N GLU A 311 19.85 -14.87 2.18
CA GLU A 311 19.80 -16.01 3.11
C GLU A 311 18.38 -16.42 3.50
N ALA A 312 17.36 -15.66 3.07
CA ALA A 312 15.99 -15.94 3.44
C ALA A 312 15.48 -17.17 2.69
N ARG A 313 14.91 -18.12 3.44
CA ARG A 313 14.22 -19.30 2.89
C ARG A 313 12.71 -19.07 2.81
N SER A 314 12.17 -18.26 3.70
CA SER A 314 10.75 -17.93 3.75
C SER A 314 10.56 -16.45 4.03
N VAL A 315 9.56 -15.85 3.39
CA VAL A 315 9.15 -14.47 3.64
C VAL A 315 7.62 -14.40 3.68
N VAL A 316 7.08 -13.69 4.66
CA VAL A 316 5.70 -13.19 4.57
C VAL A 316 5.77 -11.74 4.14
N LEU A 317 5.24 -11.47 2.95
CA LEU A 317 5.06 -10.12 2.44
C LEU A 317 3.63 -9.68 2.68
N PHE A 318 3.43 -8.45 3.09
CA PHE A 318 2.10 -7.87 3.19
C PHE A 318 2.05 -6.41 2.72
N ASP A 319 0.95 -6.05 2.10
CA ASP A 319 0.59 -4.69 1.70
C ASP A 319 -0.63 -4.24 2.51
N ILE A 320 -0.47 -3.23 3.36
CA ILE A 320 -1.58 -2.67 4.14
C ILE A 320 -2.14 -1.47 3.37
N GLY A 321 -3.19 -1.75 2.61
CA GLY A 321 -3.91 -0.76 1.81
C GLY A 321 -4.94 0.04 2.62
N GLY A 322 -5.72 0.85 1.90
CA GLY A 322 -6.83 1.61 2.49
C GLY A 322 -8.09 0.77 2.68
N GLY A 323 -8.45 -0.05 1.70
CA GLY A 323 -9.66 -0.88 1.71
C GLY A 323 -9.41 -2.38 1.89
N SER A 324 -8.23 -2.84 1.47
CA SER A 324 -7.80 -4.24 1.59
C SER A 324 -6.39 -4.32 2.16
N SER A 325 -6.00 -5.53 2.58
CA SER A 325 -4.63 -5.86 2.92
C SER A 325 -4.25 -7.20 2.29
N GLU A 326 -3.26 -7.19 1.43
CA GLU A 326 -2.75 -8.38 0.73
C GLU A 326 -1.64 -9.02 1.55
N ILE A 327 -1.63 -10.35 1.60
CA ILE A 327 -0.62 -11.15 2.30
C ILE A 327 -0.18 -12.27 1.37
N ALA A 328 1.13 -12.43 1.19
CA ALA A 328 1.74 -13.44 0.35
C ALA A 328 2.86 -14.17 1.09
N ILE A 329 2.83 -15.50 1.02
CA ILE A 329 3.81 -16.39 1.63
C ILE A 329 4.71 -16.92 0.55
N ILE A 330 5.99 -16.58 0.67
CA ILE A 330 7.01 -16.81 -0.36
C ILE A 330 8.02 -17.81 0.20
N ARG A 331 8.26 -18.90 -0.53
CA ARG A 331 9.27 -19.92 -0.17
C ARG A 331 10.37 -19.93 -1.23
N ILE A 332 11.57 -19.56 -0.80
CA ILE A 332 12.75 -19.36 -1.65
C ILE A 332 13.58 -20.64 -1.58
N GLY A 333 13.74 -21.31 -2.73
CA GLY A 333 14.51 -22.55 -2.85
C GLY A 333 13.73 -23.74 -3.40
N GLU A 334 12.40 -23.69 -3.43
CA GLU A 334 11.56 -24.74 -4.00
C GLU A 334 11.37 -24.58 -5.52
N ASN A 335 11.49 -23.35 -6.03
CA ASN A 335 11.32 -23.04 -7.45
C ASN A 335 12.61 -22.45 -8.06
N ARG A 336 12.89 -22.74 -9.33
CA ARG A 336 14.06 -22.20 -10.07
C ARG A 336 13.76 -20.87 -10.78
N SER A 337 12.63 -20.24 -10.49
CA SER A 337 12.22 -19.01 -11.19
C SER A 337 13.02 -17.79 -10.73
N SER A 338 13.37 -16.92 -11.67
CA SER A 338 14.00 -15.63 -11.35
C SER A 338 13.00 -14.56 -10.89
N ARG A 339 11.69 -14.77 -11.09
CA ARG A 339 10.64 -13.85 -10.66
C ARG A 339 10.13 -14.26 -9.28
N LEU A 340 10.26 -13.38 -8.30
CA LEU A 340 9.86 -13.66 -6.91
C LEU A 340 8.37 -14.02 -6.79
N ALA A 341 7.49 -13.39 -7.57
CA ALA A 341 6.06 -13.69 -7.57
C ALA A 341 5.71 -15.14 -7.96
N ASN A 342 6.64 -15.89 -8.57
CA ASN A 342 6.46 -17.32 -8.88
C ASN A 342 6.85 -18.25 -7.72
N HIS A 343 7.38 -17.69 -6.63
CA HIS A 343 7.68 -18.38 -5.38
C HIS A 343 6.59 -18.17 -4.32
N ILE A 344 5.50 -17.47 -4.69
CA ILE A 344 4.30 -17.38 -3.85
C ILE A 344 3.69 -18.77 -3.78
N THR A 345 3.56 -19.28 -2.56
CA THR A 345 2.94 -20.58 -2.28
C THR A 345 1.49 -20.42 -1.86
N HIS A 346 1.21 -19.38 -1.07
CA HIS A 346 -0.11 -19.04 -0.58
C HIS A 346 -0.26 -17.53 -0.57
N TRP A 347 -1.47 -17.04 -0.82
CA TRP A 347 -1.79 -15.63 -0.70
C TRP A 347 -3.24 -15.45 -0.26
N THR A 348 -3.55 -14.30 0.32
CA THR A 348 -4.90 -13.86 0.61
C THR A 348 -4.99 -12.33 0.49
N SER A 349 -6.19 -11.82 0.28
CA SER A 349 -6.49 -10.39 0.37
C SER A 349 -7.63 -10.24 1.35
N LEU A 350 -7.30 -9.66 2.51
CA LEU A 350 -8.28 -9.39 3.55
C LEU A 350 -9.12 -8.18 3.10
N PRO A 351 -10.46 -8.22 3.22
CA PRO A 351 -11.33 -7.09 2.92
C PRO A 351 -11.31 -6.05 4.05
N VAL A 352 -10.10 -5.72 4.51
CA VAL A 352 -9.82 -4.72 5.53
C VAL A 352 -8.51 -4.02 5.23
N GLY A 353 -8.58 -2.70 5.14
CA GLY A 353 -7.44 -1.80 5.16
C GLY A 353 -7.65 -0.67 6.17
N VAL A 354 -6.71 0.27 6.21
CA VAL A 354 -6.69 1.31 7.25
C VAL A 354 -7.92 2.21 7.26
N VAL A 355 -8.52 2.49 6.10
CA VAL A 355 -9.73 3.32 5.99
C VAL A 355 -10.92 2.54 6.54
N THR A 356 -11.15 1.33 6.01
CA THR A 356 -12.31 0.52 6.39
C THR A 356 -12.30 0.12 7.88
N LEU A 357 -11.12 -0.15 8.46
CA LEU A 357 -11.02 -0.51 9.87
C LEU A 357 -11.23 0.72 10.77
N SER A 358 -10.69 1.88 10.39
CA SER A 358 -10.92 3.14 11.11
C SER A 358 -12.37 3.60 11.03
N GLU A 359 -13.08 3.34 9.93
CA GLU A 359 -14.51 3.66 9.82
C GLU A 359 -15.37 2.78 10.74
N ARG A 360 -14.99 1.51 10.94
CA ARG A 360 -15.73 0.58 11.81
C ARG A 360 -15.50 0.84 13.30
N HIS A 361 -14.27 1.18 13.69
CA HIS A 361 -13.87 1.32 15.10
C HIS A 361 -13.71 2.77 15.57
N GLY A 362 -13.64 3.72 14.63
CA GLY A 362 -13.09 5.05 14.90
C GLY A 362 -11.56 5.06 14.78
N GLY A 363 -11.01 6.27 14.64
CA GLY A 363 -9.57 6.44 14.42
C GLY A 363 -8.93 7.65 15.14
N ARG A 364 -9.77 8.57 15.64
CA ARG A 364 -9.30 9.77 16.34
C ARG A 364 -8.97 9.47 17.81
N ASP A 365 -9.89 8.84 18.52
CA ASP A 365 -9.76 8.57 19.95
C ASP A 365 -9.68 7.06 20.18
N VAL A 366 -8.48 6.51 19.94
CA VAL A 366 -8.23 5.06 20.03
C VAL A 366 -7.63 4.74 21.39
N THR A 367 -8.40 4.06 22.24
CA THR A 367 -7.91 3.53 23.52
C THR A 367 -7.17 2.20 23.30
N PRO A 368 -6.39 1.71 24.28
CA PRO A 368 -5.78 0.37 24.20
C PRO A 368 -6.79 -0.75 23.99
N GLU A 369 -7.97 -0.67 24.59
CA GLU A 369 -9.04 -1.66 24.45
C GLU A 369 -9.60 -1.65 23.02
N LEU A 370 -9.81 -0.47 22.45
CA LEU A 370 -10.27 -0.32 21.06
C LEU A 370 -9.20 -0.76 20.06
N PHE A 371 -7.93 -0.46 20.33
CA PHE A 371 -6.81 -0.97 19.54
C PHE A 371 -6.78 -2.49 19.53
N GLU A 372 -6.89 -3.13 20.70
CA GLU A 372 -6.94 -4.59 20.81
C GLU A 372 -8.18 -5.18 20.13
N ALA A 373 -9.33 -4.49 20.17
CA ALA A 373 -10.52 -4.91 19.42
C ALA A 373 -10.30 -4.90 17.90
N MET A 374 -9.61 -3.87 17.38
CA MET A 374 -9.19 -3.82 15.98
C MET A 374 -8.25 -4.98 15.63
N VAL A 375 -7.29 -5.30 16.49
CA VAL A 375 -6.36 -6.43 16.28
C VAL A 375 -7.14 -7.75 16.20
N ARG A 376 -8.02 -8.02 17.17
CA ARG A 376 -8.81 -9.26 17.20
C ARG A 376 -9.73 -9.43 16.00
N GLU A 377 -10.31 -8.34 15.49
CA GLU A 377 -11.10 -8.42 14.26
C GLU A 377 -10.26 -8.92 13.09
N VAL A 378 -9.04 -8.38 12.92
CA VAL A 378 -8.12 -8.77 11.85
C VAL A 378 -7.60 -10.20 12.08
N GLU A 379 -7.29 -10.58 13.32
CA GLU A 379 -6.92 -11.97 13.67
C GLU A 379 -8.00 -12.96 13.25
N GLY A 380 -9.28 -12.67 13.54
CA GLY A 380 -10.39 -13.51 13.09
C GLY A 380 -10.51 -13.61 11.56
N MET A 381 -10.02 -12.63 10.80
CA MET A 381 -9.90 -12.72 9.34
C MET A 381 -8.73 -13.60 8.91
N LEU A 382 -7.57 -13.45 9.58
CA LEU A 382 -6.37 -14.24 9.34
C LEU A 382 -6.56 -15.73 9.67
N GLU A 383 -7.38 -16.05 10.66
CA GLU A 383 -7.73 -17.44 11.01
C GLU A 383 -8.41 -18.19 9.84
N ARG A 384 -9.12 -17.46 8.97
CA ARG A 384 -9.75 -18.02 7.76
C ARG A 384 -8.78 -18.23 6.62
N PHE A 385 -7.56 -17.71 6.72
CA PHE A 385 -6.52 -17.94 5.72
C PHE A 385 -5.90 -19.31 5.95
N ASP A 386 -6.37 -20.29 5.18
CA ASP A 386 -5.85 -21.65 5.18
C ASP A 386 -4.45 -21.69 4.55
N CYS A 387 -3.45 -21.59 5.40
CA CYS A 387 -2.05 -21.73 5.02
C CYS A 387 -1.33 -22.60 6.05
N PRO A 388 -0.47 -23.55 5.61
CA PRO A 388 0.37 -24.31 6.51
C PRO A 388 1.29 -23.40 7.34
N PRO A 389 1.79 -23.88 8.50
CA PRO A 389 2.82 -23.20 9.25
C PRO A 389 4.00 -22.82 8.36
N VAL A 390 4.41 -21.56 8.42
CA VAL A 390 5.55 -21.06 7.64
C VAL A 390 6.84 -21.50 8.33
N HIS A 391 7.70 -22.21 7.60
CA HIS A 391 8.98 -22.66 8.14
C HIS A 391 9.79 -21.46 8.64
N GLY A 392 10.25 -21.53 9.88
CA GLY A 392 11.03 -20.47 10.50
C GLY A 392 10.21 -19.29 10.99
N ALA A 393 8.87 -19.33 10.98
CA ALA A 393 8.04 -18.28 11.61
C ALA A 393 8.10 -18.34 13.14
N THR A 394 9.29 -18.12 13.68
CA THR A 394 9.62 -18.03 15.09
C THR A 394 10.50 -16.80 15.31
N ARG A 395 10.51 -16.29 16.54
CA ARG A 395 11.32 -15.13 16.92
C ARG A 395 12.83 -15.37 16.84
N ASP A 396 13.27 -16.62 16.70
CA ASP A 396 14.69 -17.01 16.73
C ASP A 396 15.24 -17.40 15.34
N SER A 397 14.40 -17.45 14.31
CA SER A 397 14.81 -17.82 12.96
C SER A 397 15.48 -16.65 12.23
N ALA A 398 16.68 -16.90 11.70
CA ALA A 398 17.42 -15.95 10.87
C ALA A 398 17.02 -16.02 9.38
N ASP A 399 16.46 -17.15 8.94
CA ASP A 399 16.08 -17.46 7.56
C ASP A 399 14.63 -17.11 7.21
N PHE A 400 13.89 -16.54 8.17
CA PHE A 400 12.54 -15.99 8.01
C PHE A 400 12.50 -14.51 8.36
N HIS A 401 11.73 -13.74 7.60
CA HIS A 401 11.38 -12.36 7.98
C HIS A 401 10.09 -11.88 7.34
N LEU A 402 9.57 -10.78 7.89
CA LEU A 402 8.44 -10.04 7.34
C LEU A 402 8.93 -8.96 6.36
N ILE A 403 8.18 -8.73 5.28
CA ILE A 403 8.33 -7.54 4.43
C ILE A 403 6.99 -6.82 4.39
N GLY A 404 6.93 -5.64 5.00
CA GLY A 404 5.75 -4.79 4.93
C GLY A 404 5.90 -3.71 3.87
N THR A 405 4.84 -3.41 3.14
CA THR A 405 4.77 -2.25 2.24
C THR A 405 3.59 -1.30 2.56
N SER A 406 3.54 -0.18 1.83
CA SER A 406 2.54 0.89 1.88
C SER A 406 2.66 1.82 3.10
N GLY A 407 1.66 2.67 3.28
CA GLY A 407 1.72 3.86 4.14
C GLY A 407 1.95 3.55 5.61
N THR A 408 1.39 2.46 6.13
CA THR A 408 1.47 2.11 7.55
C THR A 408 2.91 1.90 8.01
N VAL A 409 3.59 0.93 7.38
CA VAL A 409 4.96 0.55 7.76
C VAL A 409 6.00 1.61 7.40
N THR A 410 5.79 2.34 6.29
CA THR A 410 6.67 3.46 5.91
C THR A 410 6.52 4.64 6.86
N THR A 411 5.31 4.90 7.37
CA THR A 411 5.07 5.90 8.42
C THR A 411 5.69 5.48 9.74
N LEU A 412 5.54 4.21 10.14
CA LEU A 412 6.15 3.69 11.36
C LEU A 412 7.67 3.82 11.33
N ALA A 413 8.30 3.49 10.21
CA ALA A 413 9.73 3.68 9.99
C ALA A 413 10.14 5.16 10.03
N GLY A 414 9.35 6.05 9.41
CA GLY A 414 9.61 7.49 9.45
C GLY A 414 9.54 8.08 10.87
N VAL A 415 8.65 7.56 11.71
CA VAL A 415 8.53 7.93 13.13
C VAL A 415 9.67 7.33 13.95
N HIS A 416 10.03 6.06 13.71
CA HIS A 416 11.16 5.39 14.35
C HIS A 416 12.49 6.11 14.11
N LEU A 417 12.72 6.56 12.87
CA LEU A 417 13.91 7.31 12.46
C LEU A 417 13.88 8.80 12.86
N ASP A 418 12.80 9.25 13.53
CA ASP A 418 12.55 10.62 13.95
C ASP A 418 12.80 11.64 12.82
N LEU A 419 12.23 11.37 11.65
CA LEU A 419 12.50 12.21 10.48
C LEU A 419 11.77 13.57 10.60
N PRO A 420 12.44 14.69 10.29
CA PRO A 420 11.79 16.01 10.26
C PRO A 420 10.79 16.16 9.11
N ARG A 421 10.87 15.27 8.13
CA ARG A 421 9.94 15.10 7.01
C ARG A 421 10.15 13.72 6.41
N TYR A 422 9.12 13.16 5.78
CA TYR A 422 9.25 11.88 5.08
C TYR A 422 10.37 11.91 4.03
N ASP A 423 11.32 10.97 4.12
CA ASP A 423 12.37 10.75 3.12
C ASP A 423 12.45 9.27 2.76
N ARG A 424 11.93 8.95 1.57
CA ARG A 424 11.93 7.59 1.00
C ARG A 424 13.31 6.94 1.04
N ARG A 425 14.40 7.68 0.81
CA ARG A 425 15.76 7.11 0.74
C ARG A 425 16.25 6.62 2.10
N ARG A 426 15.69 7.16 3.18
CA ARG A 426 15.98 6.74 4.56
C ARG A 426 15.04 5.65 5.05
N VAL A 427 13.84 5.55 4.49
CA VAL A 427 12.78 4.61 4.92
C VAL A 427 12.85 3.28 4.17
N ASP A 428 13.08 3.33 2.86
CA ASP A 428 13.03 2.14 2.01
C ASP A 428 14.15 1.16 2.34
N GLY A 429 13.79 -0.09 2.62
CA GLY A 429 14.70 -1.19 2.91
C GLY A 429 15.22 -1.24 4.35
N VAL A 430 14.77 -0.35 5.24
CA VAL A 430 15.10 -0.36 6.68
C VAL A 430 14.62 -1.64 7.33
N TRP A 431 15.45 -2.16 8.24
CA TRP A 431 15.09 -3.23 9.16
C TRP A 431 14.59 -2.63 10.46
N LEU A 432 13.48 -3.17 10.96
CA LEU A 432 12.97 -2.91 12.30
C LEU A 432 12.90 -4.25 13.04
N SER A 433 13.44 -4.32 14.24
CA SER A 433 13.25 -5.46 15.14
C SER A 433 11.81 -5.52 15.65
N ASP A 434 11.41 -6.70 16.10
CA ASP A 434 10.10 -6.91 16.74
C ASP A 434 9.86 -5.91 17.89
N ASP A 435 10.86 -5.73 18.75
CA ASP A 435 10.79 -4.80 19.88
C ASP A 435 10.65 -3.33 19.45
N GLU A 436 11.35 -2.92 18.39
CA GLU A 436 11.23 -1.57 17.84
C GLU A 436 9.83 -1.31 17.28
N VAL A 437 9.24 -2.26 16.56
CA VAL A 437 7.87 -2.13 16.05
C VAL A 437 6.87 -2.04 17.21
N THR A 438 7.01 -2.90 18.22
CA THR A 438 6.16 -2.87 19.43
C THR A 438 6.28 -1.54 20.18
N ALA A 439 7.51 -1.06 20.38
CA ALA A 439 7.74 0.24 21.04
C ALA A 439 7.12 1.40 20.25
N MET A 440 7.17 1.36 18.92
CA MET A 440 6.56 2.40 18.08
C MET A 440 5.03 2.35 18.10
N GLN A 441 4.43 1.16 18.08
CA GLN A 441 2.97 1.02 18.24
C GLN A 441 2.51 1.58 19.60
N ALA A 442 3.20 1.22 20.69
CA ALA A 442 2.91 1.75 22.03
C ALA A 442 3.07 3.27 22.10
N LYS A 443 4.13 3.82 21.49
CA LYS A 443 4.35 5.28 21.40
C LYS A 443 3.22 5.98 20.66
N LEU A 444 2.80 5.47 19.50
CA LEU A 444 1.70 6.05 18.73
C LEU A 444 0.36 5.99 19.46
N LEU A 445 0.11 4.90 20.19
CA LEU A 445 -1.09 4.71 21.00
C LEU A 445 -1.12 5.66 22.22
N SER A 446 0.04 6.07 22.74
CA SER A 446 0.14 7.05 23.82
C SER A 446 -0.14 8.50 23.39
N TRP A 447 -0.11 8.78 22.09
CA TRP A 447 -0.40 10.11 21.55
C TRP A 447 -1.89 10.30 21.34
N ASP A 448 -2.38 11.51 21.57
CA ASP A 448 -3.71 11.93 21.13
C ASP A 448 -3.73 12.20 19.61
N PHE A 449 -4.92 12.48 19.07
CA PHE A 449 -5.06 12.81 17.65
C PHE A 449 -4.19 14.00 17.25
N ALA A 450 -4.12 15.05 18.08
CA ALA A 450 -3.37 16.25 17.79
C ALA A 450 -1.86 15.98 17.70
N GLY A 451 -1.31 15.19 18.62
CA GLY A 451 0.08 14.76 18.62
C GLY A 451 0.42 13.90 17.39
N ARG A 452 -0.47 12.97 17.00
CA ARG A 452 -0.31 12.20 15.76
C ARG A 452 -0.35 13.10 14.52
N ALA A 453 -1.29 14.04 14.45
CA ALA A 453 -1.44 14.98 13.33
C ALA A 453 -0.25 15.95 13.19
N ALA A 454 0.36 16.33 14.32
CA ALA A 454 1.52 17.21 14.36
C ALA A 454 2.82 16.51 13.95
N ASN A 455 2.87 15.17 13.92
CA ASN A 455 4.06 14.45 13.52
C ASN A 455 4.34 14.63 12.01
N PRO A 456 5.57 15.06 11.60
CA PRO A 456 5.89 15.34 10.20
C PRO A 456 5.79 14.14 9.24
N CYS A 457 5.92 12.92 9.76
CA CYS A 457 5.80 11.70 8.98
C CYS A 457 4.36 11.19 8.87
N ILE A 458 3.47 11.59 9.78
CA ILE A 458 2.06 11.16 9.78
C ILE A 458 1.21 12.19 9.03
N GLY A 459 1.17 13.43 9.53
CA GLY A 459 0.34 14.52 9.05
C GLY A 459 -1.16 14.37 9.41
N PRO A 460 -1.95 15.46 9.26
CA PRO A 460 -3.37 15.46 9.64
C PRO A 460 -4.20 14.47 8.83
N ASP A 461 -3.90 14.31 7.54
CA ASP A 461 -4.65 13.46 6.61
C ASP A 461 -4.49 11.94 6.87
N ARG A 462 -3.62 11.54 7.81
CA ARG A 462 -3.41 10.12 8.18
C ARG A 462 -3.49 9.86 9.68
N ALA A 463 -3.64 10.88 10.50
CA ALA A 463 -3.62 10.76 11.96
C ALA A 463 -4.77 9.91 12.52
N ASP A 464 -5.90 9.88 11.81
CA ASP A 464 -7.06 9.03 12.05
C ASP A 464 -6.86 7.59 11.57
N LEU A 465 -5.95 7.33 10.63
CA LEU A 465 -5.78 6.00 10.02
C LEU A 465 -4.61 5.19 10.59
N VAL A 466 -3.64 5.87 11.21
CA VAL A 466 -2.34 5.26 11.58
C VAL A 466 -2.48 4.12 12.58
N LEU A 467 -3.39 4.24 13.56
CA LEU A 467 -3.57 3.21 14.60
C LEU A 467 -4.31 1.97 14.07
N ALA A 468 -5.26 2.14 13.16
CA ALA A 468 -5.87 1.02 12.46
C ALA A 468 -4.83 0.24 11.62
N GLY A 469 -3.92 0.96 10.94
CA GLY A 469 -2.79 0.32 10.27
C GLY A 469 -1.88 -0.44 11.24
N CYS A 470 -1.59 0.14 12.40
CA CYS A 470 -0.82 -0.54 13.44
C CYS A 470 -1.50 -1.80 13.97
N ALA A 471 -2.84 -1.81 14.06
CA ALA A 471 -3.60 -2.98 14.49
C ALA A 471 -3.55 -4.11 13.45
N ILE A 472 -3.67 -3.79 12.16
CA ILE A 472 -3.49 -4.77 11.07
C ILE A 472 -2.08 -5.37 11.11
N LEU A 473 -1.06 -4.52 11.26
CA LEU A 473 0.33 -4.96 11.38
C LEU A 473 0.54 -5.87 12.60
N GLU A 474 -0.06 -5.55 13.75
CA GLU A 474 0.05 -6.34 14.96
C GLU A 474 -0.58 -7.72 14.80
N ALA A 475 -1.78 -7.81 14.21
CA ALA A 475 -2.43 -9.10 13.91
C ALA A 475 -1.54 -9.99 13.02
N ILE A 476 -0.90 -9.39 12.00
CA ILE A 476 0.05 -10.10 11.12
C ILE A 476 1.28 -10.58 11.91
N ARG A 477 1.86 -9.74 12.77
CA ARG A 477 3.03 -10.12 13.59
C ARG A 477 2.73 -11.22 14.60
N ARG A 478 1.51 -11.24 15.17
CA ARG A 478 1.05 -12.32 16.05
C ARG A 478 0.88 -13.64 15.29
N ARG A 479 0.36 -13.58 14.05
CA ARG A 479 0.19 -14.77 13.20
C ARG A 479 1.51 -15.33 12.69
N TRP A 480 2.47 -14.47 12.33
CA TRP A 480 3.80 -14.87 11.85
C TRP A 480 4.91 -14.15 12.64
N PRO A 481 5.25 -14.67 13.85
CA PRO A 481 6.31 -14.09 14.65
C PRO A 481 7.64 -14.09 13.92
N SER A 482 8.35 -12.97 13.96
CA SER A 482 9.66 -12.79 13.35
C SER A 482 10.52 -11.87 14.19
N PRO A 483 11.84 -12.08 14.30
CA PRO A 483 12.72 -11.14 15.00
C PRO A 483 12.77 -9.76 14.35
N ARG A 484 12.46 -9.67 13.05
CA ARG A 484 12.61 -8.44 12.27
C ARG A 484 11.65 -8.36 11.09
N MET A 485 11.27 -7.13 10.76
CA MET A 485 10.54 -6.77 9.57
C MET A 485 11.37 -5.83 8.72
N ARG A 486 11.28 -6.00 7.40
CA ARG A 486 11.83 -5.06 6.44
C ARG A 486 10.74 -4.15 5.88
N VAL A 487 11.02 -2.85 5.86
CA VAL A 487 10.11 -1.83 5.36
C VAL A 487 10.37 -1.63 3.87
N ALA A 488 9.32 -1.69 3.06
CA ALA A 488 9.36 -1.38 1.65
C ALA A 488 8.58 -0.10 1.37
N ASP A 489 9.24 0.93 0.83
CA ASP A 489 8.55 2.04 0.15
C ASP A 489 8.47 1.71 -1.35
N ARG A 490 8.04 0.48 -1.64
CA ARG A 490 7.89 -0.09 -2.98
C ARG A 490 6.72 -1.06 -2.94
N GLY A 491 5.90 -1.10 -3.97
CA GLY A 491 4.74 -2.00 -4.01
C GLY A 491 4.22 -2.15 -5.42
N LEU A 492 2.92 -1.98 -5.58
CA LEU A 492 2.20 -2.18 -6.86
C LEU A 492 2.85 -1.43 -8.03
N ARG A 493 3.19 -0.13 -7.86
CA ARG A 493 3.81 0.67 -8.93
C ARG A 493 5.16 0.12 -9.37
N GLU A 494 6.03 -0.19 -8.42
CA GLU A 494 7.33 -0.77 -8.70
C GLU A 494 7.19 -2.17 -9.32
N GLY A 495 6.19 -2.95 -8.92
CA GLY A 495 5.81 -4.20 -9.56
C GLY A 495 5.39 -4.02 -11.01
N LEU A 496 4.48 -3.08 -11.28
CA LEU A 496 4.01 -2.75 -12.64
C LEU A 496 5.16 -2.32 -13.55
N LEU A 497 6.03 -1.43 -13.07
CA LEU A 497 7.22 -0.99 -13.81
C LEU A 497 8.15 -2.17 -14.09
N THR A 498 8.40 -3.01 -13.08
CA THR A 498 9.30 -4.16 -13.20
C THR A 498 8.77 -5.18 -14.20
N ASP A 499 7.48 -5.49 -14.16
CA ASP A 499 6.85 -6.41 -15.09
C ASP A 499 6.88 -5.88 -16.52
N MET A 500 6.49 -4.61 -16.74
CA MET A 500 6.53 -3.99 -18.07
C MET A 500 7.95 -3.98 -18.66
N MET A 501 8.94 -3.56 -17.88
CA MET A 501 10.33 -3.51 -18.31
C MET A 501 10.90 -4.92 -18.59
N ALA A 502 10.54 -5.91 -17.76
CA ALA A 502 10.95 -7.29 -17.96
C ALA A 502 10.33 -7.92 -19.22
N ASP A 503 9.05 -7.66 -19.47
CA ASP A 503 8.30 -8.17 -20.63
C ASP A 503 8.83 -7.56 -21.93
N ASP A 504 9.14 -6.28 -21.92
CA ASP A 504 9.78 -5.58 -23.04
C ASP A 504 11.25 -5.99 -23.22
N GLY A 505 11.81 -6.76 -22.28
CA GLY A 505 13.16 -7.30 -22.36
C GLY A 505 14.27 -6.27 -22.21
N VAL A 506 14.00 -5.10 -21.61
CA VAL A 506 14.96 -3.99 -21.51
C VAL A 506 16.23 -4.36 -20.73
N TRP A 507 16.12 -5.38 -19.86
CA TRP A 507 17.23 -5.91 -19.06
C TRP A 507 17.89 -7.17 -19.63
N ARG A 508 17.41 -7.69 -20.76
CA ARG A 508 18.08 -8.79 -21.45
C ARG A 508 19.35 -8.22 -22.08
N ARG A 509 20.50 -8.42 -21.42
CA ARG A 509 21.81 -8.14 -22.04
C ARG A 509 21.83 -8.78 -23.41
N GLY A 510 22.27 -8.01 -24.41
CA GLY A 510 22.34 -8.46 -25.79
C GLY A 510 22.94 -9.86 -25.89
N ARG A 511 22.11 -10.86 -26.18
CA ARG A 511 22.50 -11.77 -27.26
C ARG A 511 22.68 -10.85 -28.44
N SER A 512 23.92 -10.40 -28.65
CA SER A 512 24.39 -9.97 -29.95
C SER A 512 23.61 -10.82 -30.95
N ARG A 513 22.78 -10.18 -31.77
CA ARG A 513 22.46 -10.71 -33.08
C ARG A 513 23.82 -10.91 -33.74
N ARG A 514 24.47 -12.07 -33.49
CA ARG A 514 25.61 -12.51 -34.26
C ARG A 514 25.03 -12.57 -35.65
N GLY A 515 25.38 -11.57 -36.45
CA GLY A 515 24.97 -11.47 -37.82
C GLY A 515 25.17 -12.84 -38.43
N HIS A 516 24.09 -13.43 -38.90
CA HIS A 516 24.18 -14.54 -39.81
C HIS A 516 24.81 -13.94 -41.06
N ARG A 517 26.15 -13.89 -41.11
CA ARG A 517 26.87 -13.65 -42.37
C ARG A 517 26.36 -14.75 -43.29
N PRO A 518 25.77 -14.42 -44.45
CA PRO A 518 25.55 -15.41 -45.47
C PRO A 518 26.90 -16.05 -45.74
N ARG A 519 26.99 -17.38 -45.62
CA ARG A 519 28.13 -18.09 -46.19
C ARG A 519 28.04 -17.85 -47.69
N ASP A 520 28.95 -17.04 -48.23
CA ASP A 520 29.23 -17.02 -49.64
C ASP A 520 29.64 -18.44 -50.05
N THR A 521 28.68 -19.19 -50.58
CA THR A 521 28.98 -20.39 -51.35
C THR A 521 29.54 -19.93 -52.68
N LYS A 522 30.88 -19.79 -52.75
CA LYS A 522 31.60 -19.89 -54.02
C LYS A 522 31.23 -21.23 -54.63
N GLY A 523 30.48 -21.21 -55.72
CA GLY A 523 30.30 -22.39 -56.58
C GLY A 523 31.65 -22.80 -57.16
N PRO A 524 31.91 -24.11 -57.38
CA PRO A 524 33.07 -24.53 -58.12
C PRO A 524 32.89 -24.10 -59.59
N GLN A 525 33.90 -23.43 -60.15
CA GLN A 525 34.13 -23.45 -61.59
C GLN A 525 34.67 -24.84 -61.94
N ALA A 526 33.88 -25.62 -62.67
CA ALA A 526 34.27 -26.57 -63.71
C ALA A 526 32.99 -27.13 -64.34
#